data_AF-A0A948V3D5-F1
#
_entry.id   AF-A0A948V3D5-F1
#
_cell.length_a   1.000
_cell.length_b   1.000
_cell.length_c   1.000
_cell.angle_alpha   90.00
_cell.angle_beta   90.00
_cell.angle_gamma   90.00
#
_symmetry.space_group_name_H-M   'P 1'
#
loop_
_entity.id
_entity.type
_entity.pdbx_description
1 polymer ?
#
loop_
_entity_poly.entity_id
_entity_poly.type
_entity_poly.pdbx_seq_one_letter_code
_entity_poly.pdbx_strand_id
1 'polypeptide(L)'
;MRNVSTEALENQIRGLNIMLGALQAATGEICKSCIGLEGAKTKVGKMVKKLSMDLDAASISCEKTKAGLQARIDNLSKAAEELRVAEECECQKTAGNCKLGEHCFINAEVDLMKLVQ
;
A
#
# COMPACT_ATOMS: atom_id res chain seq x y z
N MET A 1 -8.52 21.32 13.19
CA MET A 1 -8.94 20.08 12.50
C MET A 1 -8.40 20.15 11.08
N ARG A 2 -7.72 19.12 10.57
CA ARG A 2 -7.40 19.07 9.13
C ARG A 2 -8.72 18.81 8.40
N ASN A 3 -9.18 19.75 7.60
CA ASN A 3 -10.26 19.50 6.66
C ASN A 3 -9.71 18.62 5.53
N VAL A 4 -9.78 17.31 5.71
CA VAL A 4 -9.51 16.37 4.62
C VAL A 4 -10.76 16.31 3.75
N SER A 5 -10.62 16.67 2.47
CA SER A 5 -11.73 16.61 1.53
C SER A 5 -12.04 15.17 1.13
N THR A 6 -13.29 14.92 0.73
CA THR A 6 -13.69 13.64 0.13
C THR A 6 -12.80 13.25 -1.05
N GLU A 7 -12.43 14.22 -1.89
CA GLU A 7 -11.53 14.00 -3.03
C GLU A 7 -10.12 13.57 -2.61
N ALA A 8 -9.57 14.15 -1.54
CA ALA A 8 -8.27 13.76 -1.01
C ALA A 8 -8.30 12.30 -0.52
N LEU A 9 -9.35 11.91 0.21
CA LEU A 9 -9.54 10.53 0.66
C LEU A 9 -9.67 9.57 -0.53
N GLU A 10 -10.42 9.94 -1.56
CA GLU A 10 -10.53 9.12 -2.77
C GLU A 10 -9.20 8.93 -3.48
N ASN A 11 -8.40 9.98 -3.60
CA ASN A 11 -7.08 9.91 -4.23
C ASN A 11 -6.13 9.02 -3.42
N GLN A 12 -6.17 9.11 -2.09
CA GLN A 12 -5.42 8.21 -1.20
C GLN A 12 -5.87 6.74 -1.38
N ILE A 13 -7.18 6.47 -1.47
CA ILE A 13 -7.70 5.12 -1.75
C ILE A 13 -7.19 4.60 -3.10
N ARG A 14 -7.18 5.43 -4.14
CA ARG A 14 -6.68 5.04 -5.47
C ARG A 14 -5.19 4.72 -5.42
N GLY A 15 -4.40 5.57 -4.77
CA GLY A 15 -2.96 5.36 -4.60
C GLY A 15 -2.66 4.06 -3.85
N LEU A 16 -3.37 3.80 -2.74
CA LEU A 16 -3.21 2.56 -1.97
C LEU A 16 -3.61 1.30 -2.75
N ASN A 17 -4.64 1.38 -3.60
CA ASN A 17 -5.00 0.26 -4.48
C ASN A 17 -3.87 -0.07 -5.47
N ILE A 18 -3.29 0.93 -6.11
CA ILE A 18 -2.18 0.73 -7.05
C ILE A 18 -0.98 0.11 -6.33
N MET A 19 -0.65 0.63 -5.14
CA MET A 19 0.43 0.11 -4.31
C MET A 19 0.20 -1.35 -3.90
N LEU A 20 -1.01 -1.71 -3.46
CA LEU A 20 -1.31 -3.09 -3.10
C LEU A 20 -1.24 -4.04 -4.31
N GLY A 21 -1.74 -3.61 -5.46
CA GLY A 21 -1.67 -4.41 -6.69
C GLY A 21 -0.22 -4.67 -7.12
N ALA A 22 0.64 -3.66 -7.01
CA ALA A 22 2.05 -3.79 -7.35
C ALA A 22 2.80 -4.70 -6.34
N LEU A 23 2.52 -4.59 -5.03
CA LEU A 23 3.04 -5.54 -4.03
C LEU A 23 2.52 -6.97 -4.23
N GLN A 24 1.27 -7.15 -4.64
CA GLN A 24 0.73 -8.47 -4.98
C GLN A 24 1.47 -9.09 -6.18
N ALA A 25 1.68 -8.32 -7.25
CA ALA A 25 2.46 -8.77 -8.40
C ALA A 25 3.91 -9.10 -8.00
N ALA A 26 4.49 -8.30 -7.10
CA ALA A 26 5.82 -8.51 -6.55
C ALA A 26 5.96 -9.83 -5.78
N THR A 27 5.06 -10.07 -4.83
CA THR A 27 5.05 -11.27 -3.98
C THR A 27 4.68 -12.54 -4.75
N GLY A 28 3.89 -12.42 -5.81
CA GLY A 28 3.48 -13.55 -6.65
C GLY A 28 4.53 -13.95 -7.68
N GLU A 29 4.83 -13.04 -8.63
CA GLU A 29 5.49 -13.41 -9.89
C GLU A 29 6.77 -12.62 -10.18
N ILE A 30 6.88 -11.37 -9.71
CA ILE A 30 7.99 -10.50 -10.11
C ILE A 30 9.23 -10.71 -9.22
N CYS A 31 9.09 -10.67 -7.89
CA CYS A 31 10.23 -10.75 -6.98
C CYS A 31 9.85 -11.21 -5.57
N LYS A 32 9.44 -12.47 -5.44
CA LYS A 32 8.95 -13.07 -4.19
C LYS A 32 9.95 -13.01 -3.01
N SER A 33 11.25 -12.92 -3.31
CA SER A 33 12.34 -12.88 -2.32
C SER A 33 12.91 -11.49 -2.09
N CYS A 34 12.19 -10.42 -2.42
CA CYS A 34 12.70 -9.07 -2.19
C CYS A 34 12.71 -8.73 -0.69
N ILE A 35 13.88 -8.32 -0.18
CA ILE A 35 14.10 -7.90 1.22
C ILE A 35 13.21 -6.73 1.66
N GLY A 36 12.70 -5.94 0.71
CA GLY A 36 11.85 -4.78 0.99
C GLY A 36 10.36 -5.12 1.21
N LEU A 37 9.90 -6.34 0.90
CA LEU A 37 8.47 -6.67 0.85
C LEU A 37 7.79 -6.68 2.22
N GLU A 38 8.44 -7.21 3.24
CA GLU A 38 7.97 -7.21 4.63
C GLU A 38 7.76 -5.76 5.14
N GLY A 39 8.77 -4.91 4.92
CA GLY A 39 8.71 -3.49 5.26
C GLY A 39 7.63 -2.76 4.46
N ALA A 40 7.49 -3.06 3.18
CA ALA A 40 6.47 -2.49 2.30
C ALA A 40 5.05 -2.89 2.76
N LYS A 41 4.81 -4.17 3.06
CA LYS A 41 3.55 -4.66 3.62
C LYS A 41 3.20 -3.93 4.91
N THR A 42 4.15 -3.83 5.83
CA THR A 42 3.97 -3.13 7.11
C THR A 42 3.62 -1.65 6.91
N LYS A 43 4.29 -0.98 5.96
CA LYS A 43 4.04 0.43 5.64
C LYS A 43 2.65 0.64 5.05
N VAL A 44 2.22 -0.19 4.11
CA VAL A 44 0.87 -0.14 3.54
C VAL A 44 -0.19 -0.34 4.62
N GLY A 45 -0.03 -1.33 5.50
CA GLY A 45 -0.96 -1.54 6.62
C GLY A 45 -1.09 -0.30 7.52
N LYS A 46 0.02 0.38 7.84
CA LYS A 46 0.00 1.64 8.58
C LYS A 46 -0.72 2.77 7.83
N MET A 47 -0.52 2.87 6.51
CA MET A 47 -1.17 3.89 5.69
C MET A 47 -2.69 3.67 5.58
N VAL A 48 -3.14 2.42 5.40
CA VAL A 48 -4.57 2.09 5.41
C VAL A 48 -5.21 2.42 6.76
N LYS A 49 -4.55 2.05 7.88
CA LYS A 49 -5.02 2.41 9.22
C LYS A 49 -5.14 3.91 9.42
N LYS A 50 -4.13 4.67 8.97
CA LYS A 50 -4.16 6.13 9.02
C LYS A 50 -5.32 6.69 8.19
N LEU A 51 -5.56 6.16 7.00
CA LEU A 51 -6.66 6.58 6.13
C LEU A 51 -8.03 6.37 6.79
N SER A 52 -8.22 5.27 7.52
CA SER A 52 -9.44 5.06 8.32
C SER A 52 -9.61 6.15 9.39
N MET A 53 -8.53 6.47 10.12
CA MET A 53 -8.57 7.54 11.13
C MET A 53 -8.84 8.91 10.50
N ASP A 54 -8.29 9.19 9.32
CA ASP A 54 -8.50 10.43 8.59
C ASP A 54 -9.96 10.54 8.09
N LEU A 55 -10.59 9.43 7.67
CA LEU A 55 -12.02 9.37 7.33
C LEU A 55 -12.91 9.61 8.55
N ASP A 56 -12.56 9.06 9.71
CA ASP A 56 -13.31 9.27 10.96
C ASP A 56 -13.30 10.74 11.38
N ALA A 57 -12.14 11.38 11.25
CA ALA A 57 -11.95 12.80 11.57
C ALA A 57 -12.53 13.75 10.50
N ALA A 58 -12.80 13.25 9.28
CA ALA A 58 -13.34 14.06 8.20
C ALA A 58 -14.79 14.46 8.44
N SER A 59 -15.09 15.75 8.21
CA SER A 59 -16.46 16.28 8.27
C SER A 59 -17.19 16.03 6.95
N ILE A 60 -17.66 14.80 6.74
CA ILE A 60 -18.45 14.39 5.58
C ILE A 60 -19.93 14.32 5.99
N SER A 61 -20.77 15.18 5.43
CA SER A 61 -22.19 15.28 5.79
C SER A 61 -23.06 14.15 5.21
N CYS A 62 -22.62 13.53 4.12
CA CYS A 62 -23.35 12.43 3.50
C CYS A 62 -22.89 11.09 4.09
N GLU A 63 -23.71 10.51 4.96
CA GLU A 63 -23.47 9.20 5.58
C GLU A 63 -23.25 8.09 4.55
N LYS A 64 -24.00 8.10 3.43
CA LYS A 64 -23.81 7.12 2.35
C LYS A 64 -22.41 7.22 1.72
N THR A 65 -21.90 8.44 1.54
CA THR A 65 -20.55 8.67 1.02
C THR A 65 -19.51 8.18 2.01
N LYS A 66 -19.67 8.52 3.30
CA LYS A 66 -18.74 8.09 4.36
C LYS A 66 -18.69 6.55 4.47
N ALA A 67 -19.84 5.89 4.47
CA ALA A 67 -19.93 4.43 4.47
C ALA A 67 -19.29 3.80 3.23
N GLY A 68 -19.48 4.39 2.05
CA GLY A 68 -18.85 3.92 0.81
C GLY A 68 -17.33 4.03 0.82
N LEU A 69 -16.77 5.10 1.41
CA LEU A 69 -15.33 5.24 1.61
C LEU A 69 -14.81 4.22 2.63
N GLN A 70 -15.52 4.04 3.75
CA GLN A 70 -15.13 3.07 4.77
C GLN A 70 -15.06 1.65 4.21
N ALA A 71 -16.08 1.21 3.46
CA ALA A 71 -16.08 -0.12 2.85
C ALA A 71 -14.89 -0.35 1.90
N ARG A 72 -14.43 0.69 1.20
CA ARG A 72 -13.24 0.62 0.35
C ARG A 72 -11.95 0.54 1.15
N ILE A 73 -11.88 1.26 2.28
CA ILE A 73 -10.75 1.18 3.22
C ILE A 73 -10.69 -0.20 3.87
N ASP A 74 -11.83 -0.78 4.25
CA ASP A 74 -11.90 -2.12 4.82
C ASP A 74 -11.40 -3.18 3.83
N ASN A 75 -11.79 -3.06 2.55
CA ASN A 75 -11.27 -3.92 1.48
C ASN A 75 -9.75 -3.77 1.31
N LEU A 76 -9.22 -2.55 1.37
CA LEU A 76 -7.77 -2.31 1.33
C LEU A 76 -7.07 -2.96 2.54
N SER A 77 -7.67 -2.85 3.73
CA SER A 77 -7.10 -3.43 4.97
C SER A 77 -7.02 -4.94 4.85
N LYS A 78 -8.11 -5.57 4.43
CA LYS A 78 -8.16 -7.01 4.19
C LYS A 78 -7.12 -7.46 3.16
N ALA A 79 -7.02 -6.75 2.03
CA ALA A 79 -6.04 -7.07 1.00
C ALA A 79 -4.59 -6.92 1.49
N ALA A 80 -4.31 -5.94 2.34
CA ALA A 80 -2.99 -5.76 2.94
C ALA A 80 -2.64 -6.88 3.94
N GLU A 81 -3.61 -7.35 4.73
CA GLU A 81 -3.43 -8.46 5.67
C GLU A 81 -3.18 -9.78 4.94
N GLU A 82 -3.96 -10.06 3.90
CA GLU A 82 -3.89 -11.28 3.08
C GLU A 82 -2.64 -11.35 2.19
N LEU A 83 -1.90 -10.25 2.03
CA LEU A 83 -0.66 -10.22 1.25
C LEU A 83 0.37 -11.19 1.84
N ARG A 84 0.63 -12.29 1.15
CA ARG A 84 1.62 -13.29 1.56
C ARG A 84 3.00 -12.90 1.07
N VAL A 85 3.82 -12.38 1.97
CA VAL A 85 5.24 -12.17 1.72
C VAL A 85 5.98 -13.45 2.12
N ALA A 86 6.96 -13.88 1.33
CA ALA A 86 7.80 -15.02 1.72
C ALA A 86 8.57 -14.68 3.00
N GLU A 87 8.83 -15.68 3.85
CA GLU A 87 9.74 -15.52 4.99
C GLU A 87 11.08 -14.95 4.50
N GLU A 88 11.75 -14.16 5.36
CA GLU A 88 13.01 -13.49 5.03
C GLU A 88 13.97 -14.47 4.34
N CYS A 89 14.16 -14.24 3.04
CA CYS A 89 15.06 -15.01 2.20
C CYS A 89 16.03 -14.05 1.53
N GLU A 90 17.19 -14.57 1.17
CA GLU A 90 18.23 -13.75 0.57
C GLU A 90 17.75 -13.17 -0.78
N CYS A 91 17.61 -11.85 -0.81
CA CYS A 91 17.24 -11.12 -2.02
C CYS A 91 18.29 -11.36 -3.11
N GLN A 92 17.85 -11.71 -4.31
CA GLN A 92 18.73 -11.97 -5.45
C GLN A 92 19.58 -10.75 -5.82
N LYS A 93 19.14 -9.54 -5.48
CA LYS A 93 19.95 -8.32 -5.66
C LYS A 93 21.11 -8.28 -4.67
N THR A 94 20.85 -8.61 -3.40
CA THR A 94 21.89 -8.72 -2.37
C THR A 94 22.88 -9.83 -2.70
N ALA A 95 22.38 -10.96 -3.22
CA ALA A 95 23.21 -12.08 -3.69
C ALA A 95 23.96 -11.81 -5.01
N GLY A 96 23.80 -10.63 -5.64
CA GLY A 96 24.48 -10.29 -6.90
C GLY A 96 23.94 -10.99 -8.16
N ASN A 97 22.81 -11.71 -8.05
CA ASN A 97 22.24 -12.53 -9.12
C ASN A 97 21.06 -11.88 -9.86
N CYS A 98 20.62 -10.68 -9.43
CA CYS A 98 19.44 -10.02 -9.99
C CYS A 98 19.72 -9.34 -11.34
N LYS A 99 18.99 -9.76 -12.38
CA LYS A 99 19.07 -9.16 -13.73
C LYS A 99 18.38 -7.79 -13.87
N LEU A 100 17.59 -7.36 -12.88
CA LEU A 100 16.96 -6.03 -12.88
C LEU A 100 17.95 -4.90 -12.51
N GLY A 101 19.09 -5.23 -11.88
CA GLY A 101 20.15 -4.28 -11.57
C GLY A 101 19.72 -3.12 -10.64
N GLU A 102 20.10 -1.90 -11.00
CA GLU A 102 19.76 -0.67 -10.26
C GLU A 102 18.26 -0.36 -10.30
N HIS A 103 17.55 -0.78 -11.35
CA HIS A 103 16.13 -0.51 -11.61
C HIS A 103 15.19 -1.50 -10.91
N CYS A 104 15.47 -1.83 -9.65
CA CYS A 104 14.61 -2.72 -8.86
C CYS A 104 13.21 -2.09 -8.70
N PHE A 105 12.21 -2.70 -9.35
CA PHE A 105 10.81 -2.23 -9.34
C PHE A 105 10.27 -2.01 -7.92
N ILE A 106 10.65 -2.88 -6.96
CA ILE A 106 10.16 -2.82 -5.57
C ILE A 106 10.68 -1.60 -4.82
N ASN A 107 11.93 -1.19 -5.06
CA ASN A 107 12.46 0.01 -4.41
C ASN A 107 11.77 1.26 -4.95
N ALA A 108 11.51 1.32 -6.27
CA ALA A 108 10.75 2.40 -6.88
C ALA A 108 9.30 2.45 -6.36
N GLU A 109 8.69 1.29 -6.13
CA GLU A 109 7.36 1.18 -5.53
C GLU A 109 7.30 1.76 -4.10
N VAL A 110 8.29 1.43 -3.27
CA VAL A 110 8.39 1.98 -1.91
C VAL A 110 8.58 3.51 -1.93
N ASP A 111 9.20 4.05 -2.98
CA ASP A 111 9.28 5.49 -3.23
C ASP A 111 7.93 6.08 -3.67
N LEU A 112 7.17 5.40 -4.53
CA LEU A 112 5.82 5.80 -4.92
C LEU A 112 4.87 5.91 -3.71
N MET A 113 5.05 5.09 -2.67
CA MET A 113 4.28 5.22 -1.42
C MET A 113 4.41 6.60 -0.77
N LYS A 114 5.51 7.33 -1.01
CA LYS A 114 5.70 8.69 -0.46
C LYS A 114 4.76 9.70 -1.13
N LEU A 115 4.22 9.40 -2.31
CA LEU A 115 3.32 10.26 -3.06
C LEU A 115 1.85 10.06 -2.67
N VAL A 116 1.54 8.94 -2.00
CA VAL A 116 0.22 8.64 -1.46
C VAL A 116 0.14 9.23 -0.04
N GLN A 117 0.08 10.55 0.08
CA GLN A 117 0.02 11.26 1.36
C GLN A 117 -1.12 12.26 1.41
#